data_AF-A0A2V8V918-F1
#
_entry.id   AF-A0A2V8V918-F1
#
_cell.length_a   1.000
_cell.length_b   1.000
_cell.length_c   1.000
_cell.angle_alpha   90.00
_cell.angle_beta   90.00
_cell.angle_gamma   90.00
#
_symmetry.space_group_name_H-M   'P 1'
#
loop_
_entity.id
_entity.type
_entity.pdbx_description
1 polymer ?
#
loop_
_entity_poly.entity_id
_entity_poly.type
_entity_poly.pdbx_seq_one_letter_code
_entity_poly.pdbx_strand_id
1 'polypeptide(L)'
;MSFSLWIAGDVAVAQGMYESRPMGTAVISVTDLFKRRDFRPMRRAPSVFDASYIGLCASLGDLNATLRRRRLALVQGSATSTRRPFSRICE
;
A
#
# COMPACT_ATOMS: atom_id res chain seq x y z
N MET A 1 -12.51 -9.14 2.87
CA MET A 1 -11.97 -7.82 3.29
C MET A 1 -11.00 -7.36 2.22
N SER A 2 -11.21 -6.18 1.64
CA SER A 2 -10.29 -5.60 0.66
C SER A 2 -9.56 -4.39 1.25
N PHE A 3 -8.36 -4.10 0.74
CA PHE A 3 -7.52 -3.01 1.23
C PHE A 3 -7.05 -2.15 0.07
N SER A 4 -7.37 -0.86 0.08
CA SER A 4 -6.78 0.11 -0.85
C SER A 4 -5.47 0.63 -0.27
N LEU A 5 -4.42 0.73 -1.09
CA LEU A 5 -3.08 1.16 -0.67
C LEU A 5 -2.66 2.43 -1.41
N TRP A 6 -2.11 3.38 -0.64
CA TRP A 6 -1.42 4.56 -1.14
C TRP A 6 -0.01 4.62 -0.55
N ILE A 7 0.97 5.06 -1.35
CA ILE A 7 2.33 5.28 -0.89
C ILE A 7 2.84 6.63 -1.42
N ALA A 8 3.23 7.51 -0.51
CA ALA A 8 3.80 8.81 -0.81
C ALA A 8 5.09 9.00 0.01
N GLY A 9 6.25 8.93 -0.65
CA GLY A 9 7.55 8.98 0.01
C GLY A 9 7.70 7.87 1.06
N ASP A 10 7.95 8.26 2.31
CA ASP A 10 8.13 7.36 3.44
C ASP A 10 6.82 6.97 4.17
N VAL A 11 5.67 7.39 3.64
CA VAL A 11 4.37 7.14 4.26
C VAL A 11 3.56 6.15 3.42
N ALA A 12 3.05 5.11 4.08
CA ALA A 12 2.08 4.19 3.52
C ALA A 12 0.72 4.36 4.20
N VAL A 13 -0.33 4.51 3.39
CA VAL A 13 -1.72 4.61 3.85
C VAL A 13 -2.50 3.42 3.34
N ALA A 14 -3.32 2.80 4.18
CA ALA A 14 -4.23 1.74 3.75
C ALA A 14 -5.64 1.96 4.30
N GLN A 15 -6.63 1.75 3.46
CA GLN A 15 -8.04 1.75 3.86
C GLN A 15 -8.59 0.33 3.79
N GLY A 16 -9.09 -0.17 4.91
CA GLY A 16 -9.72 -1.48 4.98
C GLY A 16 -11.23 -1.39 4.74
N MET A 17 -11.76 -2.22 3.86
CA MET A 17 -13.19 -2.38 3.58
C MET A 17 -13.65 -3.77 4.02
N TYR A 18 -14.71 -3.83 4.83
CA TYR A 18 -15.33 -5.07 5.24
C TYR A 18 -16.80 -5.09 4.84
N GLU A 19 -17.09 -5.73 3.70
CA GLU A 19 -18.40 -6.09 3.10
C GLU A 19 -19.42 -4.94 2.94
N SER A 20 -19.58 -4.06 3.93
CA SER A 20 -20.41 -2.86 3.91
C SER A 20 -19.93 -1.75 4.86
N ARG A 21 -18.91 -1.97 5.71
CA ARG A 21 -18.37 -0.95 6.63
C ARG A 21 -16.86 -0.77 6.42
N PRO A 22 -16.38 0.47 6.32
CA PRO A 22 -14.94 0.71 6.37
C PRO A 22 -14.42 0.31 7.75
N MET A 23 -13.42 -0.59 7.79
CA MET A 23 -12.61 -0.82 9.00
C MET A 23 -11.89 0.47 9.44
N GLY A 24 -11.75 1.40 8.50
CA GLY A 24 -11.10 2.68 8.68
C GLY A 24 -9.80 2.74 7.89
N THR A 25 -9.00 3.74 8.24
CA THR A 25 -7.74 4.02 7.56
C THR A 25 -6.58 3.86 8.54
N ALA A 26 -5.54 3.17 8.10
CA ALA A 26 -4.26 3.05 8.79
C ALA A 26 -3.20 3.87 8.04
N VAL A 27 -2.27 4.45 8.79
CA VAL A 27 -1.10 5.18 8.25
C VAL A 27 0.11 4.70 9.02
N ILE A 28 1.14 4.25 8.31
CA ILE A 28 2.39 3.73 8.86
C ILE A 28 3.57 4.25 8.05
N SER A 29 4.79 4.08 8.57
CA SER A 29 6.00 4.21 7.75
C SER A 29 6.05 3.10 6.69
N VAL A 30 6.62 3.39 5.51
CA VAL A 30 6.89 2.35 4.48
C VAL A 30 7.81 1.23 4.96
N THR A 31 8.54 1.44 6.06
CA THR A 31 9.39 0.43 6.69
C THR A 31 8.63 -0.54 7.58
N ASP A 32 7.42 -0.19 7.99
CA ASP A 32 6.57 -0.96 8.92
C ASP A 32 5.59 -1.86 8.17
N LEU A 33 4.81 -2.64 8.93
CA LEU A 33 3.74 -3.50 8.41
C LEU A 33 2.42 -3.16 9.08
N PHE A 34 1.35 -3.20 8.29
CA PHE A 34 0.00 -2.93 8.77
C PHE A 34 -0.49 -4.04 9.71
N LYS A 35 -1.10 -3.63 10.83
CA LYS A 35 -1.82 -4.51 11.75
C LYS A 35 -3.28 -4.08 11.80
N ARG A 36 -4.21 -5.02 12.04
CA ARG A 36 -5.65 -4.72 12.14
C ARG A 36 -5.97 -3.60 13.13
N ARG A 37 -5.21 -3.50 14.22
CA ARG A 37 -5.38 -2.47 15.26
C ARG A 37 -5.00 -1.06 14.81
N ASP A 38 -4.28 -0.89 13.70
CA ASP A 38 -3.82 0.41 13.22
C ASP A 38 -4.92 1.14 12.42
N PHE A 39 -5.94 0.39 11.99
CA PHE A 39 -7.08 0.93 11.25
C PHE A 39 -8.01 1.68 12.20
N ARG A 40 -8.25 2.96 11.89
CA ARG A 40 -9.10 3.85 12.68
C ARG A 40 -10.31 4.30 11.86
N PRO A 41 -11.56 4.03 12.30
CA PRO A 41 -12.77 4.38 11.55
C PRO A 41 -12.90 5.87 11.22
N MET A 42 -12.42 6.75 12.12
CA MET A 42 -12.50 8.20 11.94
C MET A 42 -11.46 8.78 10.96
N ARG A 43 -10.43 8.01 10.60
CA ARG A 43 -9.38 8.51 9.71
C ARG A 43 -9.82 8.38 8.25
N ARG A 44 -9.78 9.48 7.51
CA ARG A 44 -10.09 9.51 6.08
C ARG A 44 -8.92 8.97 5.26
N ALA A 45 -9.26 8.23 4.21
CA ALA A 45 -8.29 7.79 3.21
C ALA A 45 -8.12 8.86 2.13
N PRO A 46 -6.95 8.90 1.45
CA PRO A 46 -6.77 9.69 0.24
C PRO A 46 -7.73 9.24 -0.88
N SER A 47 -7.86 10.06 -1.91
CA SER A 47 -8.65 9.72 -3.10
C SER A 47 -8.01 8.57 -3.87
N VAL A 48 -8.80 7.68 -4.46
CA VAL A 48 -8.29 6.65 -5.39
C VAL A 48 -7.73 7.24 -6.69
N PHE A 49 -8.05 8.50 -6.99
CA PHE A 49 -7.49 9.26 -8.12
C PHE A 49 -6.16 9.94 -7.78
N ASP A 50 -5.68 9.80 -6.55
CA ASP A 50 -4.40 10.35 -6.12
C ASP A 50 -3.23 9.61 -6.78
N ALA A 51 -2.17 10.34 -7.15
CA ALA A 51 -0.97 9.75 -7.78
C ALA A 51 -0.23 8.76 -6.87
N SER A 52 -0.45 8.84 -5.55
CA SER A 52 0.07 7.88 -4.58
C SER A 52 -0.72 6.57 -4.54
N TYR A 53 -1.85 6.46 -5.25
CA TYR A 53 -2.66 5.24 -5.27
C TYR A 53 -1.93 4.11 -5.98
N ILE A 54 -1.83 2.98 -5.29
CA ILE A 54 -1.05 1.83 -5.73
C ILE A 54 -1.92 0.71 -6.27
N GLY A 55 -3.08 0.53 -5.66
CA GLY A 55 -4.02 -0.52 -6.05
C GLY A 55 -4.77 -1.13 -4.87
N LEU A 56 -5.48 -2.21 -5.19
CA LEU A 56 -6.31 -2.98 -4.27
C LEU A 56 -5.60 -4.28 -3.89
N CYS A 57 -5.63 -4.63 -2.61
CA CYS A 57 -5.13 -5.89 -2.07
C CYS A 57 -6.28 -6.74 -1.52
N ALA A 58 -6.21 -8.06 -1.74
CA ALA A 58 -7.27 -8.99 -1.38
C ALA A 58 -7.27 -9.37 0.12
N SER A 59 -6.18 -9.05 0.84
CA SER A 59 -6.05 -9.33 2.27
C SER A 59 -4.99 -8.45 2.93
N LEU A 60 -4.94 -8.46 4.27
CA LEU A 60 -3.88 -7.80 5.03
C LEU A 60 -2.50 -8.43 4.75
N GLY A 61 -2.46 -9.74 4.48
CA GLY A 61 -1.24 -10.44 4.08
C GLY A 61 -0.72 -9.97 2.72
N ASP A 62 -1.62 -9.83 1.75
CA ASP A 62 -1.30 -9.34 0.41
C ASP A 62 -0.87 -7.86 0.41
N LEU A 63 -1.51 -7.04 1.25
CA LEU A 63 -1.12 -5.65 1.50
C LEU A 63 0.34 -5.56 1.99
N ASN A 64 0.68 -6.35 3.01
CA ASN A 64 2.02 -6.40 3.58
C ASN A 64 3.05 -7.05 2.63
N ALA A 65 2.64 -8.02 1.81
CA ALA A 65 3.48 -8.59 0.77
C ALA A 65 3.83 -7.54 -0.30
N THR A 66 2.88 -6.68 -0.68
CA THR A 66 3.10 -5.59 -1.62
C THR A 66 4.10 -4.56 -1.09
N LEU A 67 4.02 -4.18 0.19
CA LEU A 67 5.02 -3.32 0.84
C LEU A 67 6.42 -3.95 0.81
N ARG A 68 6.54 -5.24 1.16
CA ARG A 68 7.82 -5.95 1.14
C ARG A 68 8.41 -6.04 -0.26
N ARG A 69 7.61 -6.39 -1.27
CA ARG A 69 8.06 -6.43 -2.68
C ARG A 69 8.60 -5.08 -3.13
N ARG A 70 7.93 -3.99 -2.77
CA ARG A 70 8.39 -2.64 -3.09
C ARG A 70 9.67 -2.25 -2.38
N ARG A 71 9.80 -2.59 -1.10
CA ARG A 71 11.05 -2.38 -0.35
C ARG A 71 12.23 -3.09 -1.02
N LEU A 72 12.03 -4.34 -1.44
CA LEU A 72 13.06 -5.09 -2.16
C LEU A 72 13.38 -4.45 -3.52
N ALA A 73 12.37 -3.99 -4.26
CA ALA A 73 12.57 -3.30 -5.53
C ALA A 73 13.32 -1.97 -5.38
N LEU A 74 13.09 -1.20 -4.30
CA LEU A 74 13.84 0.02 -4.01
C LEU A 74 15.30 -0.27 -3.67
N VAL A 75 15.55 -1.29 -2.84
CA VAL A 75 16.92 -1.73 -2.49
C VAL A 75 17.68 -2.22 -3.74
N GLN A 76 17.00 -2.96 -4.63
CA GLN A 76 17.61 -3.45 -5.87
C GLN A 76 17.78 -2.34 -6.92
N GLY A 77 16.86 -1.38 -7.00
CA GLY A 77 16.97 -0.19 -7.87
C GLY A 77 18.13 0.73 -7.47
N SER A 78 18.48 0.80 -6.19
CA SER A 78 19.69 1.48 -5.71
C SER A 78 20.99 0.69 -5.97
N ALA A 79 20.92 -0.64 -6.13
CA ALA A 79 22.08 -1.49 -6.42
C ALA A 79 22.36 -1.63 -7.93
N THR A 80 21.44 -1.22 -8.80
CA THR A 80 21.62 -1.33 -10.26
C THR A 80 20.95 -0.16 -10.96
N SER A 81 21.60 1.00 -10.90
CA SER A 81 21.39 2.07 -11.87
C SER A 81 21.94 1.62 -13.24
N THR A 82 21.23 0.73 -13.94
CA THR A 82 21.22 0.67 -15.41
C THR A 82 19.95 -0.05 -15.87
N ARG A 83 19.10 0.71 -16.58
CA ARG A 83 17.99 0.32 -17.47
C ARG A 83 16.65 -0.11 -16.86
N ARG A 84 15.72 0.85 -16.93
CA ARG A 84 14.26 0.71 -17.17
C ARG A 84 13.97 -0.13 -18.44
N PRO A 85 12.71 -0.58 -18.70
CA PRO A 85 11.46 -0.26 -18.00
C PRO A 85 10.66 -1.49 -17.51
N PHE A 86 10.07 -1.35 -16.32
CA PHE A 86 9.03 -2.25 -15.84
C PHE A 86 7.68 -1.85 -16.46
N SER A 87 7.35 -2.48 -17.58
CA SER A 87 5.99 -2.62 -18.06
C SER A 87 5.41 -3.92 -17.52
N ARG A 88 4.46 -3.82 -16.57
CA ARG A 88 3.32 -4.73 -16.39
C ARG A 88 2.44 -4.22 -15.26
N ILE A 89 1.37 -3.56 -15.68
CA ILE A 89 0.14 -3.33 -14.92
C ILE A 89 -0.60 -4.68 -14.93
N CYS A 90 -1.07 -5.15 -13.78
CA CYS A 90 -1.80 -6.40 -13.65
C CYS A 90 -3.17 -6.31 -14.33
N GLU A 91 -3.54 -7.34 -15.10
CA GLU A 91 -4.93 -7.69 -15.46
C GLU A 91 -5.66 -8.31 -14.26
#